data_AF-E9PQP4-F1
#
_entry.id   AF-E9PQP4-F1
#
_cell.length_a   1.000
_cell.length_b   1.000
_cell.length_c   1.000
_cell.angle_alpha   90.00
_cell.angle_beta   90.00
_cell.angle_gamma   90.00
#
_symmetry.space_group_name_H-M   'P 1'
#
loop_
_entity.id
_entity.type
_entity.pdbx_description
1 polymer ?
#
loop_
_entity_poly.entity_id
_entity_poly.type
_entity_poly.pdbx_seq_one_letter_code
_entity_poly.pdbx_strand_id
1 'polypeptide(L)'
;MEAVNLLSSNRYTEKQIGYLFISVLVNSNSELIRLINNAIKNDLASRNPTFMGLALHCIASVGSREMAEAFAGEIPKVLVAGDTMDSVKQSAALCLLRLYRTSPDLVPMGDWTSRVVHLLNDQHLGVVTAATSLITTLAQKNPEEFKTSVSLAVSRLSRIVTSASTDLQDYTYYFVPAPWLSVKLLRLLQCYPPP
;
A
#
# COMPACT_ATOMS: atom_id res chain seq x y z
N MET A 1 25.12 12.23 8.24
CA MET A 1 24.37 12.64 9.45
C MET A 1 23.42 13.79 9.14
N GLU A 2 23.85 14.83 8.41
CA GLU A 2 22.99 15.97 8.03
C GLU A 2 21.69 15.58 7.29
N ALA A 3 21.72 14.60 6.38
CA ALA A 3 20.50 14.15 5.70
C ALA A 3 19.44 13.56 6.64
N VAL A 4 19.85 12.97 7.77
CA VAL A 4 18.92 12.45 8.79
C VAL A 4 18.28 13.60 9.58
N ASN A 5 18.99 14.72 9.76
CA ASN A 5 18.42 15.91 10.38
C ASN A 5 17.28 16.50 9.53
N LEU A 6 17.39 16.42 8.19
CA LEU A 6 16.33 16.84 7.28
C LEU A 6 15.02 16.06 7.48
N LEU A 7 15.10 14.80 7.93
CA LEU A 7 13.92 13.97 8.23
C LEU A 7 13.13 14.49 9.42
N SER A 8 13.70 15.34 10.28
CA SER A 8 12.99 15.94 11.41
C SER A 8 12.47 17.35 11.11
N SER A 9 12.71 17.87 9.89
CA SER A 9 12.26 19.20 9.51
C SER A 9 10.75 19.26 9.29
N ASN A 10 10.10 20.37 9.66
CA ASN A 10 8.68 20.59 9.35
C ASN A 10 8.46 21.00 7.88
N ARG A 11 9.53 21.23 7.10
CA ARG A 11 9.43 21.64 5.69
C ARG A 11 9.38 20.42 4.79
N TYR A 12 8.31 20.32 4.01
CA TYR A 12 8.09 19.21 3.07
C TYR A 12 9.30 18.98 2.15
N THR A 13 9.84 20.03 1.54
CA THR A 13 10.95 19.93 0.59
C THR A 13 12.22 19.38 1.23
N GLU A 14 12.50 19.76 2.48
CA GLU A 14 13.66 19.25 3.23
C GLU A 14 13.47 17.77 3.57
N LYS A 15 12.29 17.41 4.12
CA LYS A 15 11.94 16.00 4.38
C LYS A 15 12.01 15.16 3.11
N GLN A 16 11.46 15.64 2.00
CA GLN A 16 11.45 14.92 0.72
C GLN A 16 12.88 14.62 0.24
N ILE A 17 13.77 15.61 0.27
CA ILE A 17 15.18 15.43 -0.13
C ILE A 17 15.88 14.46 0.84
N GLY A 18 15.63 14.58 2.14
CA GLY A 18 16.16 13.65 3.14
C GLY A 18 15.71 12.20 2.89
N TYR A 19 14.40 11.99 2.68
CA TYR A 19 13.82 10.67 2.39
C TYR A 19 14.32 10.08 1.07
N LEU A 20 14.50 10.91 0.03
CA LEU A 20 15.08 10.49 -1.24
C LEU A 20 16.54 10.05 -1.05
N PHE A 21 17.33 10.87 -0.38
CA PHE A 21 18.75 10.60 -0.15
C PHE A 21 18.93 9.26 0.57
N ILE A 22 18.19 9.04 1.66
CA ILE A 22 18.27 7.76 2.37
C ILE A 22 17.78 6.63 1.48
N SER A 23 16.67 6.76 0.75
CA SER A 23 16.11 5.67 -0.06
C SER A 23 17.05 5.19 -1.17
N VAL A 24 17.94 6.05 -1.66
CA VAL A 24 18.93 5.73 -2.70
C VAL A 24 20.25 5.23 -2.11
N LEU A 25 20.71 5.83 -1.01
CA LEU A 25 22.06 5.63 -0.47
C LEU A 25 22.07 4.84 0.85
N VAL A 26 21.03 4.05 1.16
CA VAL A 26 21.01 3.24 2.39
C VAL A 26 22.28 2.39 2.44
N ASN A 27 23.10 2.68 3.44
CA ASN A 27 24.25 1.89 3.83
C ASN A 27 23.91 1.15 5.12
N SER A 28 24.51 -0.02 5.36
CA SER A 28 24.23 -0.92 6.49
C SER A 28 24.71 -0.39 7.86
N ASN A 29 24.80 0.93 8.03
CA ASN A 29 25.17 1.54 9.31
C ASN A 29 23.97 1.52 10.26
N SER A 30 24.08 0.69 11.30
CA SER A 30 23.02 0.42 12.27
C SER A 30 22.50 1.66 13.01
N GLU A 31 23.36 2.65 13.27
CA GLU A 31 22.96 3.87 13.98
C GLU A 31 22.06 4.76 13.12
N LEU A 32 22.40 4.90 11.83
CA LEU A 32 21.59 5.67 10.88
C LEU A 32 20.22 5.03 10.69
N ILE A 33 20.15 3.70 10.57
CA ILE A 33 18.89 2.97 10.42
C ILE A 33 17.98 3.21 11.63
N ARG A 34 18.52 3.20 12.85
CA ARG A 34 17.72 3.48 14.06
C ARG A 34 17.14 4.89 14.07
N LEU A 35 17.92 5.89 13.67
CA LEU A 35 17.44 7.28 13.59
C LEU A 35 16.38 7.46 12.49
N ILE A 36 16.59 6.83 11.33
CA ILE A 36 15.61 6.81 10.24
C ILE A 36 14.30 6.18 10.71
N ASN A 37 14.36 5.04 11.40
CA ASN A 37 13.17 4.36 11.92
C ASN A 37 12.40 5.25 12.92
N ASN A 38 13.11 5.99 13.78
CA ASN A 38 12.46 6.93 14.69
C ASN A 38 11.76 8.07 13.93
N ALA A 39 12.39 8.62 12.88
CA ALA A 39 11.77 9.67 12.06
C ALA A 39 10.53 9.16 11.30
N ILE A 40 10.62 7.96 10.71
CA ILE A 40 9.49 7.28 10.06
C ILE A 40 8.33 7.09 11.03
N LYS A 41 8.61 6.62 12.26
CA LYS A 41 7.59 6.41 13.29
C LYS A 41 6.88 7.72 13.66
N ASN A 42 7.63 8.81 13.81
CA ASN A 42 7.05 10.13 14.09
C ASN A 42 6.17 10.61 12.93
N ASP A 43 6.59 10.38 11.69
CA ASP A 43 5.83 10.77 10.51
C ASP A 43 4.55 9.96 10.31
N LEU A 44 4.59 8.65 10.58
CA LEU A 44 3.41 7.79 10.62
C LEU A 44 2.41 8.24 11.71
N ALA A 45 2.91 8.69 12.87
CA ALA A 45 2.09 9.20 13.96
C ALA A 45 1.55 10.62 13.75
N SER A 46 2.15 11.41 12.85
CA SER A 46 1.85 12.84 12.66
C SER A 46 0.45 13.14 12.12
N ARG A 47 -0.27 12.12 11.62
CA ARG A 47 -1.54 12.25 10.87
C ARG A 47 -1.48 13.20 9.66
N ASN A 48 -0.29 13.66 9.27
CA ASN A 48 -0.10 14.44 8.05
C ASN A 48 0.04 13.46 6.87
N PRO A 49 -0.93 13.41 5.95
CA PRO A 49 -0.96 12.41 4.87
C PRO A 49 0.29 12.48 3.97
N THR A 50 0.86 13.67 3.80
CA THR A 50 2.07 13.88 3.00
C THR A 50 3.30 13.26 3.67
N PHE A 51 3.46 13.47 4.99
CA PHE A 51 4.59 12.91 5.73
C PHE A 51 4.44 11.40 5.92
N MET A 52 3.22 10.92 6.20
CA MET A 52 2.91 9.50 6.20
C MET A 52 3.24 8.86 4.85
N GLY A 53 2.89 9.52 3.73
CA GLY A 53 3.23 9.06 2.38
C GLY A 53 4.74 8.93 2.15
N LEU A 54 5.53 9.94 2.54
CA LEU A 54 7.00 9.89 2.45
C LEU A 54 7.58 8.73 3.26
N ALA A 55 7.10 8.54 4.49
CA ALA A 55 7.51 7.45 5.37
C ALA A 55 7.18 6.07 4.75
N LEU A 56 5.95 5.87 4.26
CA LEU A 56 5.52 4.64 3.62
C LEU A 56 6.32 4.33 2.35
N HIS A 57 6.62 5.33 1.52
CA HIS A 57 7.44 5.18 0.33
C HIS A 57 8.89 4.81 0.68
N CYS A 58 9.46 5.41 1.73
CA CYS A 58 10.78 5.05 2.20
C CYS A 58 10.85 3.59 2.65
N ILE A 59 9.88 3.13 3.45
CA ILE A 59 9.79 1.72 3.87
C ILE A 59 9.67 0.81 2.64
N ALA A 60 8.82 1.15 1.67
CA ALA A 60 8.61 0.36 0.47
C ALA A 60 9.84 0.33 -0.46
N SER A 61 10.60 1.43 -0.55
CA SER A 61 11.80 1.51 -1.38
C SER A 61 12.96 0.74 -0.77
N VAL A 62 13.24 0.96 0.52
CA VAL A 62 14.36 0.34 1.22
C VAL A 62 14.06 -1.13 1.54
N GLY A 63 12.92 -1.40 2.19
CA GLY A 63 12.47 -2.75 2.52
C GLY A 63 13.48 -3.58 3.30
N SER A 64 14.22 -2.97 4.24
CA SER A 64 15.16 -3.72 5.09
C SER A 64 14.42 -4.60 6.10
N ARG A 65 15.09 -5.63 6.62
CA ARG A 65 14.47 -6.52 7.62
C ARG A 65 14.20 -5.79 8.93
N GLU A 66 15.07 -4.88 9.32
CA GLU A 66 14.91 -4.04 10.52
C GLU A 66 13.69 -3.13 10.41
N MET A 67 13.43 -2.56 9.21
CA MET A 67 12.20 -1.81 8.95
C MET A 67 10.96 -2.70 8.98
N ALA A 68 11.04 -3.92 8.43
CA ALA A 68 9.94 -4.86 8.50
C ALA A 68 9.60 -5.22 9.95
N GLU A 69 10.60 -5.51 10.78
CA GLU A 69 10.42 -5.79 12.22
C GLU A 69 9.83 -4.60 12.98
N ALA A 70 10.22 -3.37 12.62
CA ALA A 70 9.70 -2.17 13.25
C ALA A 70 8.25 -1.83 12.85
N PHE A 71 7.86 -2.03 11.59
CA PHE A 71 6.64 -1.46 11.03
C PHE A 71 5.59 -2.48 10.55
N ALA A 72 5.91 -3.77 10.40
CA ALA A 72 4.97 -4.77 9.87
C ALA A 72 3.64 -4.86 10.65
N GLY A 73 3.65 -4.56 11.95
CA GLY A 73 2.43 -4.51 12.77
C GLY A 73 1.65 -3.20 12.69
N GLU A 74 2.25 -2.11 12.20
CA GLU A 74 1.64 -0.77 12.13
C GLU A 74 1.03 -0.48 10.76
N ILE A 75 1.68 -0.90 9.67
CA ILE A 75 1.20 -0.65 8.31
C ILE A 75 -0.22 -1.21 8.06
N PRO A 76 -0.57 -2.44 8.48
CA PRO A 76 -1.94 -2.93 8.33
C PRO A 76 -2.97 -2.08 9.07
N LYS A 77 -2.61 -1.51 10.23
CA LYS A 77 -3.50 -0.64 11.02
C LYS A 77 -3.78 0.67 10.29
N VAL A 78 -2.75 1.27 9.68
CA VAL A 78 -2.88 2.46 8.83
C VAL A 78 -3.76 2.16 7.60
N LEU A 79 -3.57 0.99 6.99
CA LEU A 79 -4.34 0.60 5.79
C LEU A 79 -5.85 0.46 6.05
N VAL A 80 -6.23 -0.07 7.21
CA VAL A 80 -7.65 -0.33 7.57
C VAL A 80 -8.28 0.76 8.43
N ALA A 81 -7.54 1.83 8.72
CA ALA A 81 -8.03 2.96 9.50
C ALA A 81 -9.01 3.79 8.64
N GLY A 82 -10.21 4.04 9.18
CA GLY A 82 -11.29 4.72 8.45
C GLY A 82 -11.03 6.21 8.20
N ASP A 83 -10.23 6.85 9.06
CA ASP A 83 -9.86 8.27 8.98
C ASP A 83 -8.63 8.52 8.09
N THR A 84 -8.00 7.46 7.56
CA THR A 84 -6.82 7.58 6.71
C THR A 84 -7.22 7.96 5.28
N MET A 85 -6.54 8.95 4.71
CA MET A 85 -6.79 9.40 3.34
C MET A 85 -6.48 8.32 2.30
N ASP A 86 -7.20 8.36 1.18
CA ASP A 86 -7.09 7.36 0.11
C ASP A 86 -5.70 7.27 -0.52
N SER A 87 -4.96 8.38 -0.59
CA SER A 87 -3.56 8.38 -1.02
C SER A 87 -2.65 7.58 -0.09
N VAL A 88 -2.87 7.70 1.21
CA VAL A 88 -2.11 6.97 2.24
C VAL A 88 -2.49 5.49 2.22
N LYS A 89 -3.77 5.14 2.05
CA LYS A 89 -4.21 3.73 1.90
C LYS A 89 -3.54 3.05 0.70
N GLN A 90 -3.43 3.74 -0.43
CA GLN A 90 -2.74 3.24 -1.62
C GLN A 90 -1.28 2.90 -1.33
N SER A 91 -0.55 3.87 -0.76
CA SER A 91 0.86 3.68 -0.39
C SER A 91 1.02 2.60 0.69
N ALA A 92 0.13 2.53 1.68
CA ALA A 92 0.17 1.55 2.75
C ALA A 92 -0.05 0.12 2.24
N ALA A 93 -1.00 -0.09 1.31
CA ALA A 93 -1.25 -1.40 0.71
C ALA A 93 -0.02 -1.91 -0.06
N LEU A 94 0.63 -1.05 -0.85
CA LEU A 94 1.84 -1.42 -1.60
C LEU A 94 3.07 -1.55 -0.70
N CYS A 95 3.16 -0.75 0.36
CA CYS A 95 4.18 -0.88 1.39
C CYS A 95 4.07 -2.24 2.11
N LEU A 96 2.85 -2.62 2.53
CA LEU A 96 2.60 -3.92 3.14
C LEU A 96 2.91 -5.08 2.19
N LEU A 97 2.57 -4.93 0.90
CA LEU A 97 2.92 -5.90 -0.13
C LEU A 97 4.45 -6.08 -0.25
N ARG A 98 5.21 -4.98 -0.20
CA ARG A 98 6.68 -5.04 -0.21
C ARG A 98 7.18 -5.78 1.04
N LEU A 99 6.70 -5.42 2.22
CA LEU A 99 7.09 -6.06 3.48
C LEU A 99 6.79 -7.56 3.47
N TYR A 100 5.61 -7.96 2.97
CA TYR A 100 5.25 -9.37 2.83
C TYR A 100 6.17 -10.13 1.87
N ARG A 101 6.62 -9.49 0.78
CA ARG A 101 7.57 -10.11 -0.17
C ARG A 101 8.97 -10.25 0.41
N THR A 102 9.40 -9.32 1.26
CA THR A 102 10.73 -9.36 1.90
C THR A 102 10.77 -10.31 3.09
N SER A 103 9.82 -10.17 4.01
CA SER A 103 9.78 -10.90 5.29
C SER A 103 8.35 -11.39 5.56
N PRO A 104 7.89 -12.45 4.86
CA PRO A 104 6.53 -12.96 5.01
C PRO A 104 6.25 -13.47 6.43
N ASP A 105 7.28 -13.87 7.17
CA ASP A 105 7.21 -14.31 8.57
C ASP A 105 6.76 -13.22 9.54
N LEU A 106 6.97 -11.94 9.18
CA LEU A 106 6.63 -10.78 10.02
C LEU A 106 5.24 -10.21 9.75
N VAL A 107 4.54 -10.69 8.72
CA VAL A 107 3.22 -10.18 8.32
C VAL A 107 2.17 -11.27 8.59
N PRO A 108 1.66 -11.37 9.83
CA PRO A 108 0.65 -12.35 10.17
C PRO A 108 -0.69 -11.98 9.53
N MET A 109 -1.43 -13.00 9.10
CA MET A 109 -2.85 -12.87 8.79
C MET A 109 -3.61 -12.57 10.08
N GLY A 110 -4.50 -11.59 10.08
CA GLY A 110 -5.26 -11.20 11.27
C GLY A 110 -6.51 -10.42 10.92
N ASP A 111 -7.07 -9.71 11.91
CA ASP A 111 -8.38 -9.02 11.82
C ASP A 111 -8.44 -7.89 10.77
N TRP A 112 -7.33 -7.59 10.11
CA TRP A 112 -7.25 -6.64 9.00
C TRP A 112 -7.62 -7.29 7.65
N THR A 113 -7.60 -8.62 7.52
CA THR A 113 -7.85 -9.34 6.26
C THR A 113 -9.23 -9.02 5.67
N SER A 114 -10.29 -9.15 6.46
CA SER A 114 -11.67 -8.86 6.02
C SER A 114 -11.84 -7.40 5.59
N ARG A 115 -11.21 -6.47 6.31
CA ARG A 115 -11.21 -5.03 6.00
C ARG A 115 -10.43 -4.72 4.73
N VAL A 116 -9.31 -5.40 4.49
CA VAL A 116 -8.56 -5.28 3.23
C VAL A 116 -9.37 -5.79 2.05
N VAL A 117 -10.11 -6.91 2.20
CA VAL A 117 -11.04 -7.35 1.15
C VAL A 117 -12.13 -6.31 0.89
N HIS A 118 -12.65 -5.67 1.94
CA HIS A 118 -13.64 -4.61 1.80
C HIS A 118 -13.12 -3.38 1.03
N LEU A 119 -11.80 -3.14 0.97
CA LEU A 119 -11.22 -2.06 0.13
C LEU A 119 -11.50 -2.25 -1.37
N LEU A 120 -11.86 -3.46 -1.84
CA LEU A 120 -12.34 -3.64 -3.21
C LEU A 120 -13.67 -2.89 -3.48
N ASN A 121 -14.39 -2.52 -2.42
CA ASN A 121 -15.60 -1.72 -2.48
C ASN A 121 -15.37 -0.21 -2.26
N ASP A 122 -14.12 0.24 -2.19
CA ASP A 122 -13.82 1.68 -2.07
C ASP A 122 -14.34 2.46 -3.30
N GLN A 123 -14.61 3.76 -3.11
CA GLN A 123 -15.00 4.67 -4.19
C GLN A 123 -13.79 5.05 -5.04
N HIS A 124 -12.62 5.22 -4.41
CA HIS A 124 -11.41 5.62 -5.08
C HIS A 124 -10.74 4.42 -5.77
N LEU A 125 -10.80 4.37 -7.11
CA LEU A 125 -10.27 3.22 -7.89
C LEU A 125 -8.77 3.00 -7.70
N GLY A 126 -8.00 4.01 -7.32
CA GLY A 126 -6.60 3.84 -6.90
C GLY A 126 -6.45 2.94 -5.67
N VAL A 127 -7.34 3.06 -4.68
CA VAL A 127 -7.34 2.20 -3.47
C VAL A 127 -7.65 0.77 -3.87
N VAL A 128 -8.67 0.58 -4.71
CA VAL A 128 -9.03 -0.74 -5.28
C VAL A 128 -7.85 -1.35 -6.03
N THR A 129 -7.14 -0.55 -6.84
CA THR A 129 -5.96 -0.99 -7.61
C THR A 129 -4.81 -1.46 -6.72
N ALA A 130 -4.54 -0.73 -5.64
CA ALA A 130 -3.50 -1.09 -4.68
C ALA A 130 -3.90 -2.33 -3.86
N ALA A 131 -5.13 -2.36 -3.33
CA ALA A 131 -5.69 -3.48 -2.58
C ALA A 131 -5.72 -4.76 -3.41
N THR A 132 -6.14 -4.69 -4.68
CA THR A 132 -6.13 -5.86 -5.61
C THR A 132 -4.73 -6.44 -5.76
N SER A 133 -3.69 -5.60 -5.79
CA SER A 133 -2.30 -6.06 -5.92
C SER A 133 -1.82 -6.80 -4.68
N LEU A 134 -2.19 -6.28 -3.50
CA LEU A 134 -1.92 -6.92 -2.22
C LEU A 134 -2.64 -8.26 -2.12
N ILE A 135 -3.96 -8.26 -2.31
CA ILE A 135 -4.82 -9.46 -2.22
C ILE A 135 -4.34 -10.53 -3.20
N THR A 136 -4.02 -10.18 -4.45
CA THR A 136 -3.52 -11.15 -5.45
C THR A 136 -2.28 -11.89 -4.96
N THR A 137 -1.38 -11.20 -4.25
CA THR A 137 -0.14 -11.82 -3.74
C THR A 137 -0.41 -12.64 -2.47
N LEU A 138 -1.30 -12.19 -1.59
CA LEU A 138 -1.65 -12.90 -0.36
C LEU A 138 -2.49 -14.16 -0.65
N ALA A 139 -3.43 -14.07 -1.58
CA ALA A 139 -4.31 -15.18 -1.98
C ALA A 139 -3.55 -16.40 -2.53
N GLN A 140 -2.33 -16.21 -3.08
CA GLN A 140 -1.51 -17.32 -3.55
C GLN A 140 -1.08 -18.27 -2.44
N LYS A 141 -0.92 -17.79 -1.20
CA LYS A 141 -0.59 -18.62 -0.03
C LYS A 141 -1.79 -18.85 0.89
N ASN A 142 -2.76 -17.94 0.88
CA ASN A 142 -3.90 -17.95 1.79
C ASN A 142 -5.23 -17.81 1.02
N PRO A 143 -5.58 -18.73 0.10
CA PRO A 143 -6.74 -18.57 -0.77
C PRO A 143 -8.07 -18.51 0.02
N GLU A 144 -8.24 -19.34 1.06
CA GLU A 144 -9.51 -19.37 1.82
C GLU A 144 -9.82 -18.04 2.52
N GLU A 145 -8.79 -17.34 3.02
CA GLU A 145 -8.96 -16.07 3.73
C GLU A 145 -9.41 -14.92 2.81
N PHE A 146 -9.03 -14.99 1.53
CA PHE A 146 -9.35 -13.96 0.54
C PHE A 146 -10.45 -14.40 -0.42
N LYS A 147 -11.11 -15.55 -0.20
CA LYS A 147 -12.14 -16.10 -1.10
C LYS A 147 -13.31 -15.16 -1.35
N THR A 148 -13.69 -14.38 -0.34
CA THR A 148 -14.74 -13.34 -0.47
C THR A 148 -14.38 -12.25 -1.49
N SER A 149 -13.09 -12.06 -1.79
CA SER A 149 -12.63 -11.08 -2.78
C SER A 149 -13.10 -11.41 -4.21
N VAL A 150 -13.37 -12.68 -4.52
CA VAL A 150 -13.84 -13.13 -5.85
C VAL A 150 -15.18 -12.49 -6.20
N SER A 151 -16.18 -12.60 -5.31
CA SER A 151 -17.51 -12.03 -5.53
C SER A 151 -17.46 -10.51 -5.73
N LEU A 152 -16.65 -9.82 -4.91
CA LEU A 152 -16.46 -8.38 -5.01
C LEU A 152 -15.73 -7.98 -6.30
N ALA A 153 -14.69 -8.73 -6.69
CA ALA A 153 -13.93 -8.48 -7.91
C ALA A 153 -14.78 -8.67 -9.16
N VAL A 154 -15.62 -9.70 -9.22
CA VAL A 154 -16.57 -9.92 -10.33
C VAL A 154 -17.58 -8.78 -10.43
N SER A 155 -18.20 -8.40 -9.30
CA SER A 155 -19.16 -7.28 -9.27
C SER A 155 -18.51 -5.97 -9.70
N ARG A 156 -17.29 -5.69 -9.24
CA ARG A 156 -16.54 -4.49 -9.61
C ARG A 156 -16.15 -4.49 -11.08
N LEU A 157 -15.64 -5.61 -11.60
CA LEU A 157 -15.28 -5.73 -13.01
C LEU A 157 -16.51 -5.53 -13.90
N SER A 158 -17.65 -6.14 -13.55
CA SER A 158 -18.92 -5.94 -14.25
C SER A 158 -19.31 -4.47 -14.31
N ARG A 159 -19.26 -3.75 -13.18
CA ARG A 159 -19.56 -2.30 -13.13
C ARG A 159 -18.62 -1.45 -13.98
N ILE A 160 -17.33 -1.81 -14.04
CA ILE A 160 -16.33 -1.08 -14.85
C ILE A 160 -16.57 -1.28 -16.34
N VAL A 161 -16.86 -2.51 -16.78
CA VAL A 161 -17.05 -2.77 -18.22
C VAL A 161 -18.40 -2.27 -18.75
N THR A 162 -19.40 -2.08 -17.88
CA THR A 162 -20.71 -1.52 -18.25
C THR A 162 -20.82 -0.02 -18.01
N SER A 163 -19.81 0.64 -17.43
CA SER A 163 -19.88 2.07 -17.14
C SER A 163 -19.89 2.92 -18.40
N ALA A 164 -20.64 4.02 -18.39
CA ALA A 164 -20.57 5.00 -19.45
C ALA A 164 -19.26 5.79 -19.39
N SER A 165 -18.85 6.38 -20.51
CA SER A 165 -17.62 7.19 -20.61
C SER A 165 -17.60 8.39 -19.64
N THR A 166 -18.76 8.79 -19.11
CA THR A 166 -18.94 9.90 -18.17
C THR A 166 -18.68 9.52 -16.71
N ASP A 167 -18.70 8.24 -16.35
CA ASP A 167 -18.77 7.80 -14.95
C ASP A 167 -17.38 7.70 -14.29
N LEU A 168 -16.35 7.38 -15.08
CA LEU A 168 -14.99 7.09 -14.62
C LEU A 168 -13.96 8.04 -15.24
N GLN A 169 -14.23 9.34 -15.26
CA GLN A 169 -13.46 10.33 -16.03
C GLN A 169 -11.95 10.28 -15.73
N ASP A 170 -11.57 10.29 -14.45
CA ASP A 170 -10.16 10.25 -14.02
C ASP A 170 -9.44 8.92 -14.32
N TYR A 171 -10.21 7.85 -14.52
CA TYR A 171 -9.71 6.49 -14.71
C TYR A 171 -9.96 5.95 -16.13
N THR A 172 -10.51 6.77 -17.03
CA THR A 172 -10.74 6.40 -18.42
C THR A 172 -9.51 6.79 -19.24
N TYR A 173 -8.91 5.79 -19.88
CA TYR A 173 -7.69 5.98 -20.69
C TYR A 173 -8.02 5.69 -22.16
N TYR A 174 -7.96 6.71 -23.02
CA TYR A 174 -8.28 6.60 -24.45
C TYR A 174 -9.62 5.87 -24.70
N PHE A 175 -10.69 6.32 -24.02
CA PHE A 175 -12.05 5.74 -24.09
C PHE A 175 -12.18 4.30 -23.56
N VAL A 176 -11.15 3.78 -22.89
CA VAL A 176 -11.22 2.49 -22.20
C VAL A 176 -11.36 2.74 -20.69
N PRO A 177 -12.43 2.25 -20.04
CA PRO A 177 -12.64 2.45 -18.61
C PRO A 177 -11.67 1.59 -17.79
N ALA A 178 -10.83 2.25 -16.99
CA ALA A 178 -9.93 1.66 -16.00
C ALA A 178 -9.15 0.41 -16.47
N PRO A 179 -8.39 0.47 -17.58
CA PRO A 179 -7.79 -0.71 -18.21
C PRO A 179 -6.87 -1.48 -17.25
N TRP A 180 -6.02 -0.79 -16.49
CA TRP A 180 -5.10 -1.44 -15.54
C TRP A 180 -5.81 -2.11 -14.37
N LEU A 181 -6.91 -1.52 -13.90
CA LEU A 181 -7.70 -2.13 -12.83
C LEU A 181 -8.41 -3.38 -13.34
N SER A 182 -8.99 -3.33 -14.54
CA SER A 182 -9.61 -4.49 -15.18
C SER A 182 -8.61 -5.65 -15.34
N VAL A 183 -7.39 -5.37 -15.80
CA VAL A 183 -6.31 -6.38 -15.87
C VAL A 183 -5.98 -6.96 -14.50
N LYS A 184 -5.87 -6.12 -13.45
CA LYS A 184 -5.56 -6.60 -12.10
C LYS A 184 -6.69 -7.44 -11.50
N LEU A 185 -7.95 -7.07 -11.71
CA LEU A 185 -9.10 -7.84 -11.24
C LEU A 185 -9.15 -9.21 -11.95
N LEU A 186 -8.94 -9.25 -13.26
CA LEU A 186 -8.84 -10.51 -14.01
C LEU A 186 -7.67 -11.38 -13.49
N ARG A 187 -6.52 -10.76 -13.18
CA ARG A 187 -5.38 -11.47 -12.62
C ARG A 187 -5.66 -12.02 -11.22
N LEU A 188 -6.40 -11.29 -10.38
CA LEU A 188 -6.86 -11.77 -9.08
C LEU A 188 -7.78 -12.99 -9.23
N LEU A 189 -8.73 -12.95 -10.16
CA LEU A 189 -9.66 -14.06 -10.40
C LEU A 189 -8.94 -15.33 -10.87
N GLN A 190 -7.81 -15.20 -11.59
CA GLN A 190 -6.97 -16.34 -11.96
C GLN A 190 -6.30 -17.05 -10.77
N CYS A 191 -6.29 -16.45 -9.57
CA CYS A 191 -5.81 -17.12 -8.36
C CYS A 191 -6.81 -18.13 -7.78
N TYR A 192 -8.04 -18.18 -8.29
CA TYR A 192 -9.12 -19.02 -7.77
C TYR A 192 -9.65 -19.98 -8.83
N PRO A 193 -10.21 -21.13 -8.43
CA PRO A 193 -10.91 -22.00 -9.36
C PRO A 193 -12.19 -21.31 -9.88
N PRO A 194 -12.64 -21.67 -11.09
CA PRO A 194 -13.97 -21.30 -11.56
C PRO A 194 -15.06 -21.78 -10.60
N PRO A 195 -16.18 -21.04 -10.45
CA PRO A 195 -17.35 -21.50 -9.72
C PRO A 195 -18.00 -22.73 -10.36
#